data_AF-A0A3Q7SMW4-F1
#
_entry.id   AF-A0A3Q7SMW4-F1
#
_cell.length_a   1.000
_cell.length_b   1.000
_cell.length_c   1.000
_cell.angle_alpha   90.00
_cell.angle_beta   90.00
_cell.angle_gamma   90.00
#
_symmetry.space_group_name_H-M   'P 1'
#
loop_
_entity.id
_entity.type
_entity.pdbx_description
1 polymer ?
#
loop_
_entity_poly.entity_id
_entity_poly.type
_entity_poly.pdbx_seq_one_letter_code
_entity_poly.pdbx_strand_id
1 'polypeptide(L)'
;MRAAPVLWLAVLLCRDLARSLRCYTCPGAPGASLCPPAQCLRPGICFDSNITTTSSSGMQVRSKYKGCAPSCEEAKETLQWIFRMSSLDQLDQLDPSLPKSELQSLTCCEKDLCNRGAQALGPGGGLLLGLAPASLWALL
;
A
#
# COMPACT_ATOMS: atom_id res chain seq x y z
N MET A 1 18.18 -26.08 31.02
CA MET A 1 17.14 -26.53 30.07
C MET A 1 16.21 -25.36 29.67
N ARG A 2 16.65 -24.34 28.92
CA ARG A 2 15.76 -23.25 28.43
C ARG A 2 16.18 -22.60 27.09
N ALA A 3 17.14 -23.17 26.35
CA ALA A 3 17.66 -22.56 25.12
C ALA A 3 16.85 -22.91 23.85
N ALA A 4 16.14 -24.05 23.85
CA ALA A 4 15.33 -24.50 22.71
C ALA A 4 14.23 -23.50 22.26
N PRO A 5 13.43 -22.89 23.17
CA PRO A 5 12.40 -21.95 22.76
C PRO A 5 12.97 -20.63 22.20
N VAL A 6 14.14 -20.19 22.70
CA VAL A 6 14.80 -18.96 22.24
C VAL A 6 15.35 -19.13 20.82
N LEU A 7 15.94 -20.29 20.52
CA LEU A 7 16.47 -20.59 19.19
C LEU A 7 15.36 -20.66 18.13
N TRP A 8 14.21 -21.25 18.50
CA TRP A 8 13.04 -21.31 17.62
C TRP A 8 12.43 -19.93 17.33
N LEU A 9 12.29 -19.08 18.35
CA LEU A 9 11.81 -17.71 18.18
C LEU A 9 12.74 -16.89 17.26
N ALA A 10 14.05 -17.04 17.41
CA ALA A 10 15.01 -16.36 16.54
C ALA A 10 14.89 -16.79 15.06
N VAL A 11 14.71 -18.08 14.79
CA VAL A 11 14.53 -18.60 13.42
C VAL A 11 13.22 -18.10 12.80
N LEU A 12 12.14 -18.02 13.59
CA LEU A 12 10.85 -17.49 13.12
C LEU A 12 10.94 -15.99 12.81
N LEU A 13 11.54 -15.20 13.71
CA LEU A 13 11.77 -13.76 13.52
C LEU A 13 12.66 -13.47 12.29
N CYS A 14 13.71 -14.26 12.07
CA CYS A 14 14.56 -14.12 10.90
C CYS A 14 13.88 -14.54 9.60
N ARG A 15 12.94 -15.49 9.63
CA ARG A 15 12.16 -15.90 8.45
C ARG A 15 11.20 -14.81 7.99
N ASP A 16 10.58 -14.10 8.91
CA ASP A 16 9.73 -12.95 8.59
C ASP A 16 10.57 -11.78 8.06
N LEU A 17 11.78 -11.57 8.59
CA LEU A 17 12.70 -10.54 8.09
C LEU A 17 13.28 -10.87 6.70
N ALA A 18 13.47 -12.16 6.38
CA ALA A 18 14.07 -12.61 5.12
C ALA A 18 13.08 -12.67 3.93
N ARG A 19 11.77 -12.52 4.17
CA ARG A 19 10.79 -12.41 3.09
C ARG A 19 10.66 -10.95 2.70
N SER A 20 11.37 -10.55 1.64
CA SER A 20 11.17 -9.25 1.01
C SER A 20 9.72 -9.09 0.58
N LEU A 21 9.04 -8.14 1.24
CA LEU A 21 7.65 -7.77 1.04
C LEU A 21 7.35 -7.57 -0.45
N ARG A 22 6.20 -8.03 -0.93
CA ARG A 22 5.70 -7.74 -2.28
C ARG A 22 4.58 -6.72 -2.21
N CYS A 23 4.60 -5.73 -3.09
CA CYS A 23 3.58 -4.69 -3.18
C CYS A 23 3.18 -4.47 -4.64
N TYR A 24 1.98 -3.95 -4.87
CA TYR A 24 1.62 -3.41 -6.18
C TYR A 24 2.34 -2.08 -6.42
N THR A 25 2.93 -1.91 -7.60
CA THR A 25 3.69 -0.70 -7.96
C THR A 25 3.10 0.00 -9.17
N CYS A 26 2.89 1.32 -9.08
CA CYS A 26 2.33 2.13 -10.15
C CYS A 26 2.89 3.56 -10.14
N PRO A 27 3.37 4.10 -11.28
CA PRO A 27 4.03 5.40 -11.35
C PRO A 27 3.07 6.60 -11.54
N GLY A 28 1.79 6.51 -11.13
CA GLY A 28 0.89 7.67 -11.22
C GLY A 28 0.22 7.91 -12.57
N ALA A 29 0.13 6.91 -13.44
CA ALA A 29 -0.54 7.11 -14.73
C ALA A 29 -2.07 7.25 -14.57
N PRO A 30 -2.72 8.19 -15.31
CA PRO A 30 -4.18 8.29 -15.34
C PRO A 30 -4.78 6.97 -15.82
N GLY A 31 -5.68 6.38 -15.03
CA GLY A 31 -6.32 5.12 -15.42
C GLY A 31 -5.42 3.89 -15.33
N ALA A 32 -4.31 3.93 -14.57
CA ALA A 32 -3.49 2.76 -14.26
C ALA A 32 -4.32 1.70 -13.50
N SER A 33 -5.06 0.88 -14.25
CA SER A 33 -5.89 -0.22 -13.74
C SER A 33 -5.04 -1.46 -13.43
N LEU A 34 -3.88 -1.60 -14.06
CA LEU A 34 -3.00 -2.76 -13.96
C LEU A 34 -1.66 -2.35 -13.34
N CYS A 35 -1.65 -2.25 -12.00
CA CYS A 35 -0.40 -2.18 -11.25
C CYS A 35 0.17 -3.60 -11.13
N PRO A 36 1.36 -3.90 -11.68
CA PRO A 36 1.98 -5.19 -11.45
C PRO A 36 2.47 -5.31 -10.00
N PRO A 37 2.46 -6.53 -9.42
CA PRO A 37 3.14 -6.80 -8.17
C PRO A 37 4.66 -6.79 -8.38
N ALA A 38 5.40 -6.18 -7.47
CA ALA A 38 6.85 -6.15 -7.45
C ALA A 38 7.37 -6.42 -6.04
N GLN A 39 8.59 -6.95 -5.95
CA GLN A 39 9.27 -7.19 -4.68
C GLN A 39 9.97 -5.91 -4.21
N CYS A 40 9.80 -5.55 -2.94
CA CYS A 40 10.47 -4.42 -2.34
C CYS A 40 11.97 -4.71 -2.21
N LEU A 41 12.81 -3.78 -2.66
CA LEU A 41 14.27 -3.89 -2.60
C LEU A 41 14.82 -3.81 -1.16
N ARG A 42 14.07 -3.20 -0.26
CA ARG A 42 14.42 -3.04 1.15
C ARG A 42 13.23 -3.46 2.01
N PRO A 43 13.47 -3.92 3.25
CA PRO A 43 12.41 -4.07 4.25
C PRO A 43 11.63 -2.77 4.38
N GLY A 44 10.31 -2.87 4.52
CA GLY A 44 9.44 -1.71 4.56
C GLY A 44 7.97 -2.09 4.51
N ILE A 45 7.16 -1.18 4.01
CA ILE A 45 5.71 -1.25 3.95
C ILE A 45 5.22 -1.03 2.51
N CYS A 46 4.01 -1.50 2.20
CA CYS A 46 3.30 -1.10 1.00
C CYS A 46 2.51 0.18 1.24
N PHE A 47 2.48 1.08 0.25
CA PHE A 47 1.58 2.24 0.26
C PHE A 47 0.65 2.27 -0.95
N ASP A 48 -0.48 2.94 -0.77
CA ASP A 48 -1.49 3.26 -1.77
C ASP A 48 -1.91 4.71 -1.62
N SER A 49 -1.82 5.49 -2.69
CA SER A 49 -2.20 6.90 -2.67
C SER A 49 -3.03 7.29 -3.89
N ASN A 50 -3.98 8.19 -3.63
CA ASN A 50 -4.78 8.84 -4.67
C ASN A 50 -4.47 10.33 -4.66
N ILE A 51 -4.21 10.88 -5.83
CA ILE A 51 -3.90 12.30 -6.02
C ILE A 51 -4.85 12.86 -7.04
N THR A 52 -5.28 14.09 -6.79
CA THR A 52 -6.08 14.85 -7.74
C THR A 52 -5.29 16.05 -8.18
N THR A 53 -5.04 16.12 -9.48
CA THR A 53 -4.46 17.29 -10.14
C THR A 53 -5.59 18.05 -10.81
N THR A 54 -5.83 19.28 -10.37
CA THR A 54 -6.79 20.18 -11.00
C THR A 54 -6.05 21.02 -12.02
N SER A 55 -6.41 20.90 -13.30
CA SER A 55 -5.85 21.73 -14.36
C SER A 55 -6.43 23.16 -14.31
N SER A 56 -5.81 24.06 -15.06
CA SER A 56 -6.23 25.47 -15.20
C SER A 56 -7.65 25.64 -15.73
N SER A 57 -8.17 24.67 -16.48
CA SER A 57 -9.55 24.63 -16.97
C SER A 57 -10.56 24.10 -15.93
N GLY A 58 -10.12 23.82 -14.70
CA GLY A 58 -10.91 23.21 -13.64
C GLY A 58 -11.11 21.69 -13.79
N MET A 59 -10.59 21.08 -14.86
CA MET A 59 -10.65 19.64 -15.05
C MET A 59 -9.74 18.93 -14.05
N GLN A 60 -10.32 18.02 -13.27
CA GLN A 60 -9.61 17.21 -12.27
C GLN A 60 -9.18 15.86 -12.85
N VAL A 61 -7.91 15.54 -12.74
CA VAL A 61 -7.34 14.24 -13.13
C VAL A 61 -6.89 13.51 -11.88
N ARG A 62 -7.40 12.28 -11.69
CA ARG A 62 -6.99 11.42 -10.58
C ARG A 62 -5.86 10.51 -11.01
N SER A 63 -4.73 10.57 -10.30
CA SER A 63 -3.60 9.66 -10.46
C SER A 63 -3.46 8.78 -9.22
N LYS A 64 -2.97 7.55 -9.42
CA LYS A 64 -2.73 6.59 -8.34
C LYS A 64 -1.26 6.21 -8.28
N TYR A 65 -0.66 6.38 -7.10
CA TYR A 65 0.70 5.93 -6.84
C TYR A 65 0.67 4.84 -5.78
N LYS A 66 1.30 3.72 -6.10
CA LYS A 66 1.43 2.57 -5.22
C LYS A 66 2.87 2.10 -5.25
N GLY A 67 3.37 1.59 -4.14
CA GLY A 67 4.69 0.98 -4.10
C GLY A 67 5.16 0.61 -2.71
N CYS A 68 6.48 0.55 -2.56
CA CYS A 68 7.17 0.24 -1.32
C CYS A 68 7.78 1.51 -0.73
N ALA A 69 7.73 1.65 0.60
CA ALA A 69 8.47 2.68 1.32
C ALA A 69 9.06 2.09 2.61
N PRO A 70 10.18 2.62 3.13
CA PRO A 70 10.72 2.16 4.41
C PRO A 70 9.75 2.43 5.57
N SER A 71 9.01 3.55 5.53
CA SER A 71 7.94 3.88 6.47
C SER A 71 6.78 4.62 5.79
N CYS A 72 5.65 4.72 6.49
CA CYS A 72 4.49 5.47 5.99
C CYS A 72 4.75 6.98 5.94
N GLU A 73 5.52 7.51 6.89
CA GLU A 73 5.86 8.95 6.91
C GLU A 73 6.81 9.29 5.75
N GLU A 74 7.80 8.45 5.46
CA GLU A 74 8.66 8.64 4.29
C GLU A 74 7.89 8.56 2.96
N ALA A 75 6.88 7.68 2.87
CA ALA A 75 6.00 7.64 1.71
C ALA A 75 5.25 8.98 1.53
N LYS A 76 4.72 9.53 2.64
CA LYS A 76 4.02 10.82 2.66
C LYS A 76 4.93 11.97 2.24
N GLU A 77 6.13 12.07 2.82
CA GLU A 77 7.11 13.10 2.50
C GLU A 77 7.53 13.03 1.02
N THR A 78 7.81 11.83 0.52
CA THR A 78 8.19 11.61 -0.89
C THR A 78 7.07 12.02 -1.83
N LEU A 79 5.82 11.62 -1.55
CA LEU A 79 4.66 12.00 -2.35
C LEU A 79 4.45 13.52 -2.33
N GLN A 80 4.52 14.15 -1.15
CA GLN A 80 4.43 15.61 -1.02
C GLN A 80 5.51 16.33 -1.84
N TRP A 81 6.75 15.84 -1.83
CA TRP A 81 7.84 16.41 -2.61
C TRP A 81 7.62 16.26 -4.11
N ILE A 82 7.16 15.09 -4.58
CA ILE A 82 6.80 14.86 -5.98
C ILE A 82 5.71 15.86 -6.40
N PHE A 83 4.68 16.09 -5.59
CA PHE A 83 3.62 17.03 -5.96
C PHE A 83 4.10 18.47 -5.97
N ARG A 84 4.88 18.90 -4.98
CA ARG A 84 5.48 20.24 -4.95
C ARG A 84 6.35 20.53 -6.17
N MET A 85 7.13 19.55 -6.63
CA MET A 85 7.90 19.74 -7.87
C MET A 85 7.03 19.70 -9.13
N SER A 86 5.96 18.91 -9.13
CA SER A 86 5.00 18.84 -10.23
C SER A 86 4.22 20.15 -10.38
N SER A 87 3.91 20.80 -9.25
CA SER A 87 3.32 22.13 -9.16
C SER A 87 4.44 23.15 -8.92
N LEU A 88 5.24 23.47 -9.93
CA LEU A 88 6.35 24.44 -9.86
C LEU A 88 6.10 25.57 -8.84
N ASP A 89 6.66 25.39 -7.64
CA ASP A 89 6.50 26.21 -6.42
C ASP A 89 7.22 27.58 -6.53
N GLN A 90 7.37 28.10 -7.75
CA GLN A 90 7.85 29.46 -8.01
C GLN A 90 6.86 30.34 -8.77
N LEU A 91 5.73 29.80 -9.24
CA LEU A 91 4.67 30.60 -9.88
C LEU A 91 3.34 30.62 -9.11
N ASP A 92 3.22 29.88 -8.00
CA ASP A 92 1.98 29.84 -7.18
C ASP A 92 1.63 31.20 -6.55
N GLN A 93 2.61 32.12 -6.47
CA GLN A 93 2.38 33.50 -6.00
C GLN A 93 2.09 34.52 -7.11
N LEU A 94 2.15 34.14 -8.40
CA LEU A 94 1.95 35.08 -9.50
C LEU A 94 0.79 34.74 -10.45
N ASP A 95 0.28 33.50 -10.51
CA ASP A 95 -0.77 33.18 -11.47
C ASP A 95 -1.76 32.07 -11.01
N PRO A 96 -3.06 32.38 -10.83
CA PRO A 96 -4.11 31.39 -10.50
C PRO A 96 -4.40 30.39 -11.63
N SER A 97 -3.69 30.47 -12.77
CA SER A 97 -3.82 29.53 -13.89
C SER A 97 -2.92 28.28 -13.78
N LEU A 98 -2.17 28.07 -12.69
CA LEU A 98 -1.34 26.87 -12.54
C LEU A 98 -2.12 25.65 -12.00
N PRO A 99 -1.80 24.43 -12.48
CA PRO A 99 -2.48 23.22 -12.06
C PRO A 99 -2.13 22.85 -10.60
N LYS A 100 -3.13 22.81 -9.73
CA LYS A 100 -2.99 22.46 -8.31
C LYS A 100 -3.05 20.94 -8.11
N SER A 101 -2.03 20.37 -7.47
CA SER A 101 -2.01 18.93 -7.13
C SER A 101 -2.18 18.72 -5.63
N GLU A 102 -3.17 17.92 -5.23
CA GLU A 102 -3.47 17.62 -3.82
C GLU A 102 -3.47 16.11 -3.56
N LEU A 103 -2.78 15.70 -2.49
CA LEU A 103 -2.81 14.32 -1.98
C LEU A 103 -4.13 14.09 -1.25
N GLN A 104 -5.02 13.24 -1.80
CA GLN A 104 -6.32 12.99 -1.20
C GLN A 104 -6.29 11.92 -0.11
N SER A 105 -5.51 10.86 -0.32
CA SER A 105 -5.44 9.74 0.60
C SER A 105 -4.10 9.04 0.51
N LEU A 106 -3.58 8.61 1.66
CA LEU A 106 -2.45 7.70 1.78
C LEU A 106 -2.85 6.56 2.71
N THR A 107 -2.65 5.32 2.28
CA THR A 107 -2.86 4.13 3.11
C THR A 107 -1.61 3.27 3.08
N CYS A 108 -1.23 2.76 4.24
CA CYS A 108 0.00 2.00 4.45
C CYS A 108 -0.31 0.66 5.11
N CYS A 109 0.43 -0.40 4.76
CA CYS A 109 0.24 -1.74 5.30
C CYS A 109 1.49 -2.61 5.14
N GLU A 110 1.65 -3.61 6.01
CA GLU A 110 2.91 -4.37 6.16
C GLU A 110 2.84 -5.81 5.59
N LYS A 111 1.74 -6.17 4.93
CA LYS A 111 1.50 -7.51 4.40
C LYS A 111 1.74 -7.58 2.89
N ASP A 112 2.17 -8.75 2.41
CA ASP A 112 2.30 -9.00 0.98
C ASP A 112 1.02 -8.60 0.24
N LEU A 113 1.18 -7.75 -0.77
CA LEU A 113 0.17 -7.32 -1.74
C LEU A 113 -1.06 -6.62 -1.11
N CYS A 114 -0.92 -6.08 0.10
CA CYS A 114 -2.01 -5.43 0.84
C CYS A 114 -2.50 -4.12 0.22
N ASN A 115 -1.69 -3.48 -0.62
CA ASN A 115 -2.01 -2.20 -1.28
C ASN A 115 -2.81 -2.35 -2.58
N ARG A 116 -3.62 -3.40 -2.72
CA ARG A 116 -4.45 -3.67 -3.92
C ARG A 116 -5.52 -2.60 -4.20
N GLY A 117 -5.86 -1.79 -3.20
CA GLY A 117 -6.92 -0.79 -3.25
C GLY A 117 -8.26 -1.35 -2.76
N ALA A 118 -8.92 -0.57 -1.91
CA ALA A 118 -10.28 -0.77 -1.37
C ALA A 118 -10.73 -2.23 -1.19
N GLN A 119 -9.96 -3.01 -0.41
CA GLN A 119 -10.54 -3.90 0.58
C GLN A 119 -9.73 -3.69 1.86
N ALA A 120 -10.21 -2.76 2.68
CA ALA A 120 -9.87 -2.71 4.10
C ALA A 120 -10.43 -3.97 4.76
N LEU A 121 -9.81 -5.12 4.50
CA LEU A 121 -9.96 -6.29 5.33
C LEU A 121 -8.98 -6.11 6.47
N GLY A 122 -9.50 -5.50 7.54
CA GLY A 122 -8.89 -5.58 8.87
C GLY A 122 -8.58 -7.04 9.25
N PRO A 123 -7.84 -7.25 10.34
CA PRO A 123 -7.39 -8.57 10.74
C PRO A 123 -8.59 -9.44 11.18
N GLY A 124 -9.22 -10.14 10.23
CA GLY A 124 -10.36 -11.01 10.51
C GLY A 124 -11.11 -11.39 9.24
N GLY A 125 -10.84 -12.57 8.70
CA GLY A 125 -11.52 -13.05 7.50
C GLY A 125 -10.92 -14.32 6.93
N GLY A 126 -10.64 -15.30 7.80
CA GLY A 126 -10.36 -16.65 7.34
C GLY A 126 -11.62 -17.24 6.73
N LEU A 127 -11.65 -17.38 5.40
CA LEU A 127 -12.54 -18.36 4.77
C LEU A 127 -11.99 -19.75 5.08
N LEU A 128 -12.33 -20.27 6.26
CA LEU A 128 -12.28 -21.71 6.52
C LEU A 128 -13.49 -22.33 5.79
N LEU A 129 -13.30 -22.70 4.53
CA LEU A 129 -14.17 -23.66 3.86
C LEU A 129 -13.89 -25.05 4.45
N GLY A 130 -14.35 -25.25 5.69
CA GLY A 130 -14.37 -26.54 6.36
C GLY A 130 -15.54 -27.36 5.86
N LEU A 131 -15.24 -28.35 5.01
CA LEU A 131 -16.11 -29.47 4.70
C LEU A 131 -16.63 -30.10 6.00
N ALA A 132 -17.95 -30.05 6.20
CA ALA A 132 -18.64 -30.79 7.25
C ALA A 132 -19.25 -32.06 6.67
N PRO A 133 -18.71 -33.26 6.92
CA PRO A 133 -19.48 -34.49 6.85
C PRO A 133 -20.04 -34.77 8.24
N ALA A 134 -21.22 -34.24 8.52
CA ALA A 134 -22.01 -34.65 9.68
C ALA A 134 -23.33 -35.24 9.17
N SER A 135 -23.36 -36.55 8.95
CA SER A 135 -24.62 -37.27 8.94
C SER A 135 -24.46 -38.65 9.57
N LEU A 136 -25.36 -38.89 10.52
CA LEU A 136 -25.81 -40.18 11.06
C LEU A 136 -24.97 -40.80 12.17
N TRP A 137 -25.09 -40.21 13.37
CA TRP A 137 -25.39 -41.02 14.56
C TRP A 137 -26.56 -40.35 15.29
N ALA A 138 -27.77 -40.70 14.87
CA ALA A 138 -28.95 -40.57 15.71
C ALA A 138 -28.95 -41.77 16.66
N LEU A 139 -29.01 -41.49 17.95
CA LEU A 139 -29.23 -42.46 19.02
C LEU A 139 -30.55 -43.19 18.80
N LEU A 140 -30.49 -44.50 18.53
CA LEU A 140 -31.37 -45.54 19.11
C LEU A 140 -30.87 -46.95 18.71
#